data_AF-A0A9P8N2U4-F1
#
_entry.id   AF-A0A9P8N2U4-F1
#
_cell.length_a   1.000
_cell.length_b   1.000
_cell.length_c   1.000
_cell.angle_alpha   90.00
_cell.angle_beta   90.00
_cell.angle_gamma   90.00
#
_symmetry.space_group_name_H-M   'P 1'
#
loop_
_entity.id
_entity.type
_entity.pdbx_description
1 polymer ?
#
loop_
_entity_poly.entity_id
_entity_poly.type
_entity_poly.pdbx_seq_one_letter_code
_entity_poly.pdbx_strand_id
1 'polypeptide(L)'
;MQKPASAPWHVALPASDLAKLMRGLIPREMEDKWFCYADGPDADGNLLFRLCRSWTGAEIYVLHLRAPSEAGDAEVTQITWEDRGDGEAAAKQMAAELCRALMDCKFAVS
;
A
#
# COMPACT_ATOMS: atom_id res chain seq x y z
N MET A 1 1.89 12.79 -18.12
CA MET A 1 1.55 12.32 -16.77
C MET A 1 0.10 11.86 -16.81
N GLN A 2 -0.16 10.55 -16.67
CA GLN A 2 -1.52 10.07 -16.41
C GLN A 2 -1.96 10.63 -15.04
N LYS A 3 -3.23 11.03 -14.94
CA LYS A 3 -3.78 11.48 -13.66
C LYS A 3 -3.97 10.25 -12.77
N PRO A 4 -3.52 10.28 -11.51
CA PRO A 4 -3.83 9.20 -10.59
C PRO A 4 -5.35 9.14 -10.36
N ALA A 5 -5.88 7.93 -10.26
CA ALA A 5 -7.25 7.68 -9.82
C ALA A 5 -7.24 7.23 -8.36
N SER A 6 -8.36 7.42 -7.67
CA SER A 6 -8.52 7.04 -6.27
C SER A 6 -9.89 6.44 -6.01
N ALA A 7 -9.96 5.47 -5.11
CA ALA A 7 -11.20 4.82 -4.72
C ALA A 7 -11.18 4.39 -3.25
N PRO A 8 -12.33 4.48 -2.54
CA PRO A 8 -12.46 3.93 -1.18
C PRO A 8 -12.15 2.43 -1.14
N TRP A 9 -11.49 1.98 -0.07
CA TRP A 9 -11.15 0.57 0.08
C TRP A 9 -11.06 0.12 1.54
N HIS A 10 -12.22 0.00 2.19
CA HIS A 10 -12.40 -0.32 3.61
C HIS A 10 -12.06 -1.77 3.97
N VAL A 11 -10.76 -2.08 4.08
CA VAL A 11 -10.26 -3.42 4.43
C VAL A 11 -9.50 -3.38 5.74
N ALA A 12 -9.90 -4.26 6.66
CA ALA A 12 -9.18 -4.47 7.91
C ALA A 12 -7.79 -5.05 7.64
N LEU A 13 -6.78 -4.48 8.30
CA LEU A 13 -5.40 -4.88 8.25
C LEU A 13 -4.96 -5.29 9.66
N PRO A 14 -4.61 -6.56 9.91
CA PRO A 14 -4.14 -7.01 11.20
C PRO A 14 -2.96 -6.16 11.70
N ALA A 15 -2.90 -5.87 13.00
CA ALA A 15 -1.79 -5.12 13.59
C ALA A 15 -0.40 -5.70 13.24
N SER A 16 -0.31 -7.04 13.12
CA SER A 16 0.90 -7.75 12.72
C SER A 16 1.32 -7.48 11.27
N ASP A 17 0.37 -7.23 10.38
CA ASP A 17 0.62 -6.87 8.99
C ASP A 17 0.93 -5.38 8.85
N LEU A 18 0.28 -4.51 9.63
CA LEU A 18 0.66 -3.10 9.72
C LEU A 18 2.14 -2.96 10.10
N ALA A 19 2.60 -3.70 11.11
CA ALA A 19 4.01 -3.71 11.53
C ALA A 19 4.97 -4.21 10.43
N LYS A 20 4.51 -5.03 9.49
CA LYS A 20 5.29 -5.39 8.29
C LYS A 20 5.34 -4.21 7.34
N LEU A 21 4.20 -3.62 6.97
CA LEU A 21 4.14 -2.46 6.07
C LEU A 21 5.01 -1.30 6.55
N MET A 22 5.01 -1.01 7.85
CA MET A 22 5.84 0.04 8.47
C MET A 22 7.35 -0.18 8.30
N ARG A 23 7.81 -1.43 8.13
CA ARG A 23 9.22 -1.72 7.86
C ARG A 23 9.63 -1.41 6.42
N GLY A 24 8.67 -1.48 5.48
CA GLY A 24 8.93 -1.34 4.05
C GLY A 24 9.91 -2.37 3.50
N LEU A 25 10.27 -2.18 2.23
CA LEU A 25 11.25 -3.00 1.52
C LEU A 25 12.07 -2.10 0.60
N ILE A 26 13.38 -2.11 0.79
CA ILE A 26 14.33 -1.46 -0.11
C ILE A 26 14.98 -2.55 -0.99
N PRO A 27 14.91 -2.42 -2.33
CA PRO A 27 15.42 -3.38 -3.30
C PRO A 27 16.93 -3.48 -3.17
N ARG A 28 17.46 -4.69 -3.31
CA ARG A 28 18.90 -4.97 -3.20
C ARG A 28 19.51 -5.34 -4.54
N GLU A 29 18.71 -5.91 -5.43
CA GLU A 29 19.14 -6.38 -6.75
C GLU A 29 18.38 -5.64 -7.87
N MET A 30 18.91 -5.68 -9.09
CA MET A 30 18.30 -4.99 -10.23
C MET A 30 16.96 -5.63 -10.63
N GLU A 31 16.78 -6.90 -10.30
CA GLU A 31 15.60 -7.72 -10.52
C GLU A 31 14.45 -7.34 -9.57
N ASP A 32 14.73 -6.64 -8.47
CA ASP A 32 13.73 -6.15 -7.52
C ASP A 32 13.01 -4.95 -8.13
N LYS A 33 11.96 -5.25 -8.91
CA LYS A 33 11.20 -4.27 -9.68
C LYS A 33 10.38 -3.28 -8.85
N TRP A 34 10.28 -3.53 -7.55
CA TRP A 34 9.43 -2.82 -6.63
C TRP A 34 10.17 -2.47 -5.35
N PHE A 35 9.84 -1.33 -4.79
CA PHE A 35 10.18 -0.97 -3.42
C PHE A 35 8.97 -0.39 -2.73
N CYS A 36 8.96 -0.42 -1.41
CA CYS A 36 7.86 0.11 -0.65
C CYS A 36 8.29 0.70 0.67
N TYR A 37 7.53 1.68 1.13
CA TYR A 37 7.79 2.35 2.40
C TYR A 37 6.49 2.94 2.94
N ALA A 38 6.45 3.09 4.26
CA ALA A 38 5.38 3.79 4.95
C ALA A 38 5.81 5.22 5.29
N ASP A 39 4.86 6.13 5.27
CA ASP A 39 4.99 7.53 5.64
C ASP A 39 3.91 7.85 6.70
N GLY A 40 4.34 8.26 7.91
CA GLY A 40 3.48 8.40 9.09
C GLY A 40 3.76 7.34 10.19
N PRO A 41 2.81 7.09 11.11
CA PRO A 41 1.51 7.77 11.23
C PRO A 41 1.62 9.24 11.63
N ASP A 42 0.65 10.05 11.18
CA ASP A 42 0.45 11.43 11.63
C ASP A 42 -0.23 11.50 13.01
N ALA A 43 -0.50 12.72 13.49
CA ALA A 43 -1.13 12.94 14.80
C ALA A 43 -2.54 12.34 14.93
N ASP A 44 -3.21 12.10 13.80
CA ASP A 44 -4.56 11.53 13.72
C ASP A 44 -4.52 10.01 13.41
N GLY A 45 -3.32 9.40 13.37
CA GLY A 45 -3.13 7.99 13.09
C GLY A 45 -3.21 7.62 11.60
N ASN A 46 -3.26 8.59 10.68
CA ASN A 46 -3.24 8.30 9.25
C ASN A 46 -1.81 8.06 8.77
N LEU A 47 -1.63 7.11 7.86
CA LEU A 47 -0.36 6.82 7.23
C LEU A 47 -0.54 6.42 5.76
N LEU A 48 0.50 6.61 4.97
CA LEU A 48 0.54 6.25 3.56
C LEU A 48 1.52 5.10 3.37
N PHE A 49 1.09 4.00 2.77
CA PHE A 49 1.99 2.94 2.31
C PHE A 49 2.12 3.01 0.79
N ARG A 50 3.35 3.21 0.32
CA ARG A 50 3.64 3.51 -1.08
C ARG A 50 4.34 2.34 -1.74
N LEU A 51 3.85 1.93 -2.91
CA LEU A 51 4.40 0.89 -3.77
C LEU A 51 4.96 1.53 -5.04
N CYS A 52 6.29 1.46 -5.19
CA CYS A 52 7.02 2.24 -6.18
C CYS A 52 7.85 1.37 -7.12
N ARG A 53 8.08 1.83 -8.35
CA ARG A 53 9.03 1.19 -9.28
C ARG A 53 10.47 1.55 -8.91
N SER A 54 11.33 0.55 -8.75
CA SER A 54 12.71 0.73 -8.30
C SER A 54 13.58 1.57 -9.24
N TRP A 55 13.37 1.48 -10.55
CA TRP A 55 14.20 2.17 -11.55
C TRP A 55 13.73 3.58 -11.91
N THR A 56 12.49 3.97 -11.59
CA THR A 56 12.01 5.35 -11.81
C THR A 56 11.69 6.10 -10.53
N GLY A 57 11.53 5.40 -9.40
CA GLY A 57 10.98 5.99 -8.19
C GLY A 57 9.47 6.28 -8.27
N ALA A 58 8.81 5.94 -9.38
CA ALA A 58 7.41 6.30 -9.58
C ALA A 58 6.48 5.54 -8.62
N GLU A 59 5.63 6.29 -7.91
CA GLU A 59 4.56 5.76 -7.08
C GLU A 59 3.44 5.20 -7.97
N ILE A 60 3.25 3.89 -7.95
CA ILE A 60 2.22 3.24 -8.79
C ILE A 60 0.95 3.02 -7.99
N TYR A 61 1.08 2.64 -6.72
CA TYR A 61 -0.03 2.48 -5.79
C TYR A 61 0.31 3.14 -4.45
N VAL A 62 -0.67 3.83 -3.89
CA VAL A 62 -0.61 4.41 -2.55
C VAL A 62 -1.83 3.93 -1.78
N LEU A 63 -1.59 3.20 -0.70
CA LEU A 63 -2.60 2.79 0.25
C LEU A 63 -2.68 3.84 1.35
N HIS A 64 -3.87 4.37 1.59
CA HIS A 64 -4.16 5.23 2.72
C HIS A 64 -4.64 4.33 3.84
N LEU A 65 -3.95 4.36 4.98
CA LEU A 65 -4.32 3.57 6.14
C LEU A 65 -4.59 4.47 7.34
N ARG A 66 -5.41 3.96 8.24
CA ARG A 66 -5.63 4.51 9.56
C ARG A 66 -5.23 3.47 10.60
N ALA A 67 -4.22 3.79 11.38
CA ALA A 67 -3.89 3.02 12.57
C ALA A 67 -4.85 3.40 13.71
N PRO A 68 -5.27 2.45 14.54
CA PRO A 68 -6.07 2.75 15.72
C PRO A 68 -5.24 3.51 16.76
N SER A 69 -5.90 4.36 17.56
CA SER A 69 -5.27 5.08 18.67
C SER A 69 -4.87 4.17 19.83
N GLU A 70 -5.46 2.97 19.91
CA GLU A 70 -5.13 1.91 20.88
C GLU A 70 -4.69 0.63 20.16
N ALA A 71 -4.33 -0.42 20.91
CA ALA A 71 -3.99 -1.70 20.33
C ALA A 71 -5.18 -2.30 19.55
N GLY A 72 -5.07 -2.35 18.22
CA GLY A 72 -6.11 -2.86 17.35
C GLY A 72 -5.63 -3.04 15.91
N ASP A 73 -6.53 -3.55 15.08
CA ASP A 73 -6.29 -3.68 13.65
C ASP A 73 -6.40 -2.31 12.95
N ALA A 74 -5.53 -2.08 11.99
CA ALA A 74 -5.59 -0.93 11.13
C ALA A 74 -6.65 -1.12 10.06
N GLU A 75 -7.00 -0.04 9.38
CA GLU A 75 -7.90 -0.06 8.24
C GLU A 75 -7.21 0.59 7.05
N VAL A 76 -7.31 -0.03 5.88
CA VAL A 76 -7.08 0.64 4.61
C VAL A 76 -8.36 1.41 4.30
N THR A 77 -8.26 2.70 4.04
CA THR A 77 -9.42 3.57 3.83
C THR A 77 -9.59 3.92 2.35
N GLN A 78 -8.49 3.99 1.61
CA GLN A 78 -8.47 4.38 0.21
C GLN A 78 -7.25 3.80 -0.51
N ILE A 79 -7.39 3.55 -1.80
CA ILE A 79 -6.27 3.34 -2.73
C ILE A 79 -6.21 4.48 -3.74
N THR A 80 -5.00 4.93 -4.03
CA THR A 80 -4.67 5.81 -5.15
C THR A 80 -3.72 5.07 -6.09
N TRP A 81 -3.95 5.11 -7.40
CA TRP A 81 -3.11 4.42 -8.37
C TRP A 81 -2.90 5.21 -9.65
N GLU A 82 -1.82 4.91 -10.37
CA GLU A 82 -1.64 5.39 -11.74
C GLU A 82 -2.62 4.69 -12.68
N ASP A 83 -3.65 5.40 -13.15
CA ASP A 83 -4.68 4.82 -13.99
C ASP A 83 -4.21 4.61 -15.43
N ARG A 84 -3.97 3.35 -15.76
CA ARG A 84 -3.55 2.87 -17.08
C ARG A 84 -4.70 2.29 -17.91
N GLY A 85 -5.94 2.38 -17.41
CA GLY A 85 -7.14 1.86 -18.06
C GLY A 85 -7.62 0.50 -17.57
N ASP A 86 -6.92 -0.11 -16.60
CA ASP A 86 -7.28 -1.43 -16.02
C ASP A 86 -8.39 -1.32 -14.96
N GLY A 87 -8.65 -0.11 -14.46
CA GLY A 87 -9.73 0.19 -13.52
C GLY A 87 -9.45 -0.17 -12.05
N GLU A 88 -10.41 0.18 -11.19
CA GLU A 88 -10.30 0.07 -9.72
C GLU A 88 -10.08 -1.37 -9.23
N ALA A 89 -10.82 -2.34 -9.76
CA ALA A 89 -10.76 -3.72 -9.31
C ALA A 89 -9.36 -4.33 -9.54
N ALA A 90 -8.77 -4.07 -10.71
CA ALA A 90 -7.42 -4.49 -11.04
C ALA A 90 -6.38 -3.82 -10.13
N ALA A 91 -6.57 -2.52 -9.82
CA ALA A 91 -5.67 -1.79 -8.93
C ALA A 91 -5.68 -2.37 -7.50
N LYS A 92 -6.86 -2.64 -6.93
CA LYS A 92 -7.00 -3.26 -5.61
C LYS A 92 -6.39 -4.66 -5.57
N GLN A 93 -6.67 -5.49 -6.57
CA GLN A 93 -6.10 -6.83 -6.66
C GLN A 93 -4.57 -6.77 -6.72
N MET A 94 -4.00 -5.92 -7.57
CA MET A 94 -2.56 -5.83 -7.72
C MET A 94 -1.86 -5.28 -6.49
N ALA A 95 -2.41 -4.25 -5.85
CA ALA A 95 -1.85 -3.73 -4.60
C ALA A 95 -1.83 -4.80 -3.49
N ALA A 96 -2.89 -5.61 -3.37
CA ALA A 96 -2.94 -6.70 -2.41
C ALA A 96 -1.93 -7.81 -2.72
N GLU A 97 -1.77 -8.19 -3.99
CA GLU A 97 -0.77 -9.17 -4.43
C GLU A 97 0.67 -8.69 -4.15
N LEU A 98 0.97 -7.41 -4.39
CA LEU A 98 2.27 -6.83 -4.04
C LEU A 98 2.51 -6.81 -2.54
N CYS A 99 1.50 -6.44 -1.73
CA CYS A 99 1.64 -6.47 -0.27
C CYS A 99 1.90 -7.89 0.25
N ARG A 100 1.26 -8.91 -0.33
CA ARG A 100 1.53 -10.32 -0.02
C ARG A 100 2.94 -10.72 -0.44
N ALA A 101 3.33 -10.41 -1.68
CA ALA A 101 4.60 -10.86 -2.24
C ALA A 101 5.82 -10.17 -1.60
N LEU A 102 5.72 -8.88 -1.30
CA LEU A 102 6.84 -8.08 -0.79
C LEU A 102 6.93 -8.09 0.75
N MET A 103 5.78 -8.14 1.43
CA MET A 103 5.70 -7.94 2.88
C MET A 103 5.13 -9.13 3.63
N ASP A 104 4.69 -10.21 2.97
CA ASP A 104 4.02 -11.36 3.58
C ASP A 104 2.78 -10.96 4.41
N CYS A 105 2.03 -9.96 3.93
CA CYS A 105 0.79 -9.49 4.57
C CYS A 105 -0.41 -10.33 4.13
N LYS A 106 -1.34 -10.65 5.04
CA LYS A 106 -2.61 -11.32 4.74
C LYS A 106 -3.68 -10.32 4.33
N PHE A 107 -3.36 -9.53 3.31
CA PHE A 107 -4.29 -8.55 2.77
C PHE A 107 -5.49 -9.26 2.14
N ALA A 108 -6.72 -8.78 2.36
CA ALA A 108 -7.90 -9.28 1.66
C ALA A 108 -8.15 -8.45 0.38
N VAL A 109 -8.69 -9.08 -0.67
CA VAL A 109 -9.23 -8.35 -1.84
C VAL A 109 -10.74 -8.40 -1.70
N SER A 110 -11.38 -7.23 -1.65
CA SER A 110 -12.83 -7.05 -1.54
C SER A 110 -13.40 -6.49 -2.83
#